data_AF-A0A0S2KMQ5-F1
#
_entry.id   AF-A0A0S2KMQ5-F1
#
_cell.length_a   1.000
_cell.length_b   1.000
_cell.length_c   1.000
_cell.angle_alpha   90.00
_cell.angle_beta   90.00
_cell.angle_gamma   90.00
#
_symmetry.space_group_name_H-M   'P 1'
#
loop_
_entity.id
_entity.type
_entity.pdbx_description
1 polymer ?
#
loop_
_entity_poly.entity_id
_entity_poly.type
_entity_poly.pdbx_seq_one_letter_code
_entity_poly.pdbx_strand_id
1 'polypeptide(L)'
;MIDKPNCITSKKHIMKQTLTSLLILLIMGLGAVGCSSNDSPIHEESEYTPNDTLVPEQSNAVRYTQSGCKGNSNAATNGFWDNPPIERILYRAMSNGRLLVTHENTSYTCASKVKVDAVIGGDIIVITETDQGPLANCICAYDLTVEVGPLATQDYTLIVIKDKSQWAKIPITYSPALSGSFVCKNKW
;
A
#
# COMPACT_ATOMS: atom_id res chain seq x y z
N MET A 1 -0.99 2.13 -27.25
CA MET A 1 -1.38 2.30 -25.84
C MET A 1 -1.93 0.97 -25.39
N ILE A 2 -1.17 0.22 -24.57
CA ILE A 2 -1.61 -1.06 -24.03
C ILE A 2 -2.33 -0.74 -22.73
N ASP A 3 -3.63 -1.05 -22.65
CA ASP A 3 -4.38 -0.92 -21.41
C ASP A 3 -3.76 -1.84 -20.35
N LYS A 4 -3.39 -1.26 -19.21
CA LYS A 4 -2.81 -2.02 -18.11
C LYS A 4 -3.92 -2.81 -17.39
N PRO A 5 -3.69 -4.09 -17.04
CA PRO A 5 -4.62 -4.84 -16.19
C PRO A 5 -4.87 -4.10 -14.88
N ASN A 6 -6.12 -4.06 -14.41
CA ASN A 6 -6.48 -3.49 -13.11
C ASN A 6 -7.20 -4.55 -12.28
N CYS A 7 -6.85 -4.66 -11.00
CA CYS A 7 -7.49 -5.59 -10.07
C CYS A 7 -8.89 -5.03 -9.71
N ILE A 8 -9.97 -5.80 -9.96
CA ILE A 8 -11.37 -5.35 -9.74
C ILE A 8 -11.98 -6.11 -8.56
N THR A 9 -12.57 -5.37 -7.62
CA THR A 9 -13.16 -5.88 -6.38
C THR A 9 -14.31 -6.86 -6.64
N SER A 10 -14.21 -8.09 -6.13
CA SER A 10 -15.37 -8.98 -5.99
C SER A 10 -16.08 -8.67 -4.68
N LYS A 11 -17.29 -8.09 -4.77
CA LYS A 11 -18.11 -7.82 -3.58
C LYS A 11 -18.72 -9.13 -3.07
N LYS A 12 -18.21 -9.66 -1.96
CA LYS A 12 -19.00 -10.58 -1.13
C LYS A 12 -19.94 -9.72 -0.28
N HIS A 13 -21.21 -9.65 -0.66
CA HIS A 13 -22.23 -8.95 0.12
C HIS A 13 -22.46 -9.70 1.43
N ILE A 14 -21.97 -9.14 2.54
CA ILE A 14 -22.44 -9.48 3.89
C ILE A 14 -23.34 -8.32 4.32
N MET A 15 -24.64 -8.59 4.37
CA MET A 15 -25.66 -7.63 4.81
C MET A 15 -25.49 -7.40 6.31
N LYS A 16 -25.04 -6.20 6.71
CA LYS A 16 -25.09 -5.74 8.11
C LYS A 16 -26.28 -4.81 8.23
N GLN A 17 -27.33 -5.24 8.93
CA GLN A 17 -28.43 -4.37 9.33
C GLN A 17 -27.93 -3.41 10.41
N THR A 18 -28.07 -2.11 10.18
CA THR A 18 -27.84 -1.07 11.18
C THR A 18 -29.08 -0.19 11.27
N LEU A 19 -29.83 -0.32 12.35
CA LEU A 19 -30.81 0.66 12.80
C LEU A 19 -30.06 1.77 13.53
N THR A 20 -30.06 2.98 12.98
CA THR A 20 -29.58 4.18 13.69
C THR A 20 -30.71 5.20 13.74
N SER A 21 -31.27 5.37 14.94
CA SER A 21 -32.31 6.32 15.30
C SER A 21 -31.71 7.72 15.47
N LEU A 22 -32.36 8.73 14.87
CA LEU A 22 -32.06 10.15 15.03
C LEU A 22 -32.29 10.60 16.48
N LEU A 23 -31.30 11.27 17.09
CA LEU A 23 -31.59 12.25 18.13
C LEU A 23 -30.68 13.48 17.97
N ILE A 24 -31.30 14.59 17.60
CA ILE A 24 -30.71 15.92 17.47
C ILE A 24 -30.80 16.60 18.84
N LEU A 25 -29.69 17.06 19.39
CA LEU A 25 -29.68 18.07 20.46
C LEU A 25 -28.69 19.18 20.11
N LEU A 26 -29.27 20.33 19.72
CA LEU A 26 -28.61 21.63 19.65
C LEU A 26 -28.26 22.10 21.07
N ILE A 27 -27.00 22.51 21.29
CA ILE A 27 -26.70 23.55 22.27
C ILE A 27 -25.64 24.47 21.68
N MET A 28 -26.06 25.71 21.43
CA MET A 28 -25.19 26.83 21.07
C MET A 28 -24.45 27.33 22.31
N GLY A 29 -23.16 27.62 22.16
CA GLY A 29 -22.36 28.32 23.16
C GLY A 29 -21.16 28.99 22.51
N LEU A 30 -21.34 30.23 22.04
CA LEU A 30 -20.24 31.12 21.70
C LEU A 30 -19.66 31.71 22.99
N GLY A 31 -18.34 31.59 23.16
CA GLY A 31 -17.54 32.37 24.09
C GLY A 31 -16.21 32.69 23.42
N ALA A 32 -15.98 33.97 23.11
CA ALA A 32 -14.77 34.50 22.51
C ALA A 32 -13.81 35.06 23.58
N VAL A 33 -12.65 35.52 23.10
CA VAL A 33 -11.53 36.29 23.70
C VAL A 33 -10.37 35.45 24.30
N GLY A 34 -9.09 35.71 24.00
CA GLY A 34 -8.50 36.80 23.21
C GLY A 34 -7.04 36.52 22.79
N CYS A 35 -6.61 37.25 21.75
CA CYS A 35 -5.22 37.35 21.29
C CYS A 35 -4.48 38.41 22.11
N SER A 36 -3.19 38.20 22.37
CA SER A 36 -2.26 39.24 22.79
C SER A 36 -1.07 39.22 21.83
N SER A 37 -0.91 40.30 21.07
CA SER A 37 0.34 40.62 20.38
C SER A 37 1.25 41.41 21.33
N ASN A 38 2.56 41.39 21.10
CA ASN A 38 3.38 42.59 20.84
C ASN A 38 4.88 42.22 20.75
N ASP A 39 5.42 42.46 19.55
CA ASP A 39 6.72 43.03 19.13
C ASP A 39 8.09 42.57 19.69
N SER A 40 8.96 42.20 18.74
CA SER A 40 10.45 42.13 18.75
C SER A 40 11.09 43.53 18.95
N PRO A 41 12.44 43.79 18.87
CA PRO A 41 13.62 42.93 18.58
C PRO A 41 14.89 43.25 19.40
N ILE A 42 15.83 42.30 19.62
CA ILE A 42 17.28 42.61 19.60
C ILE A 42 18.11 41.34 19.29
N HIS A 43 19.12 41.55 18.45
CA HIS A 43 20.18 40.64 18.01
C HIS A 43 20.98 40.09 19.19
N GLU A 44 21.28 38.78 19.18
CA GLU A 44 22.58 38.25 19.58
C GLU A 44 22.89 37.01 18.70
N GLU A 45 24.07 37.02 18.08
CA GLU A 45 24.62 35.92 17.29
C GLU A 45 24.86 34.72 18.21
N SER A 46 24.03 33.68 18.07
CA SER A 46 24.31 32.37 18.65
C SER A 46 24.60 31.39 17.52
N GLU A 47 25.90 31.15 17.36
CA GLU A 47 26.57 29.98 16.79
C GLU A 47 25.64 28.87 16.25
N TYR A 48 25.61 28.72 14.94
CA TYR A 48 24.94 27.63 14.23
C TYR A 48 25.60 26.29 14.60
N THR A 49 25.03 25.60 15.58
CA THR A 49 25.23 24.17 15.77
C THR A 49 24.26 23.44 14.84
N PRO A 50 24.72 22.66 13.85
CA PRO A 50 23.85 21.79 13.08
C PRO A 50 23.46 20.59 13.94
N ASN A 51 22.61 20.83 14.93
CA ASN A 51 21.84 19.79 15.60
C ASN A 51 20.50 19.68 14.87
N ASP A 52 20.56 19.57 13.54
CA ASP A 52 19.47 19.00 12.78
C ASP A 52 19.48 17.52 13.15
N THR A 53 18.73 17.22 14.20
CA THR A 53 18.28 15.86 14.44
C THR A 53 17.41 15.56 13.24
N LEU A 54 18.04 14.98 12.21
CA LEU A 54 17.36 14.27 11.15
C LEU A 54 16.41 13.33 11.88
N VAL A 55 15.15 13.73 12.03
CA VAL A 55 14.07 12.80 12.25
C VAL A 55 14.24 11.85 11.08
N PRO A 56 14.58 10.57 11.31
CA PRO A 56 14.62 9.65 10.19
C PRO A 56 13.18 9.58 9.70
N GLU A 57 12.91 10.27 8.58
CA GLU A 57 11.74 10.02 7.77
C GLU A 57 11.62 8.51 7.65
N GLN A 58 10.44 8.05 8.01
CA GLN A 58 10.08 6.69 8.37
C GLN A 58 10.26 5.73 7.20
N SER A 59 11.51 5.38 6.91
CA SER A 59 11.95 4.51 5.82
C SER A 59 12.38 3.12 6.32
N ASN A 60 12.34 2.88 7.63
CA ASN A 60 12.90 1.68 8.24
C ASN A 60 11.83 0.79 8.90
N ALA A 61 11.05 0.04 8.11
CA ALA A 61 10.39 -1.16 8.62
C ALA A 61 9.94 -2.17 7.55
N VAL A 62 9.89 -1.83 6.26
CA VAL A 62 9.33 -2.74 5.26
C VAL A 62 10.31 -3.86 4.96
N ARG A 63 9.96 -5.10 5.34
CA ARG A 63 10.70 -6.30 4.94
C ARG A 63 9.99 -6.88 3.73
N TYR A 64 10.71 -7.12 2.65
CA TYR A 64 10.13 -7.77 1.48
C TYR A 64 11.06 -8.83 0.89
N THR A 65 10.45 -9.75 0.15
CA THR A 65 11.15 -10.78 -0.62
C THR A 65 10.54 -10.88 -2.00
N GLN A 66 11.38 -11.17 -3.00
CA GLN A 66 10.97 -11.50 -4.36
C GLN A 66 11.36 -12.95 -4.65
N SER A 67 10.45 -13.74 -5.22
CA SER A 67 10.75 -15.10 -5.66
C SER A 67 11.71 -15.11 -6.86
N GLY A 68 12.22 -16.28 -7.20
CA GLY A 68 12.76 -16.50 -8.55
C GLY A 68 11.68 -16.38 -9.62
N CYS A 69 12.10 -16.31 -10.88
CA CYS A 69 11.21 -16.37 -12.02
C CYS A 69 10.47 -17.72 -12.06
N LYS A 70 9.13 -17.73 -11.99
CA LYS A 70 8.30 -18.95 -11.94
C LYS A 70 8.04 -19.58 -13.32
N GLY A 71 8.35 -18.85 -14.38
CA GLY A 71 8.26 -19.28 -15.77
C GLY A 71 8.47 -18.07 -16.68
N ASN A 72 9.13 -18.24 -17.82
CA ASN A 72 9.32 -17.18 -18.81
C ASN A 72 8.50 -17.41 -20.11
N SER A 73 8.04 -16.32 -20.71
CA SER A 73 7.49 -16.30 -22.07
C SER A 73 8.14 -15.16 -22.87
N ASN A 74 8.40 -15.39 -24.16
CA ASN A 74 8.96 -14.35 -25.02
C ASN A 74 7.96 -13.19 -25.19
N ALA A 75 8.42 -11.97 -24.96
CA ALA A 75 7.57 -10.78 -25.12
C ALA A 75 7.19 -10.53 -26.59
N ALA A 76 8.04 -10.97 -27.54
CA ALA A 76 7.87 -10.75 -28.99
C ALA A 76 6.80 -11.65 -29.66
N THR A 77 6.41 -12.77 -29.04
CA THR A 77 5.38 -13.68 -29.58
C THR A 77 4.01 -13.42 -28.95
N ASN A 78 3.65 -12.14 -28.76
CA ASN A 78 2.48 -11.70 -28.00
C ASN A 78 2.50 -12.07 -26.50
N GLY A 79 3.66 -12.37 -25.90
CA GLY A 79 3.82 -12.49 -24.44
C GLY A 79 2.87 -13.45 -23.73
N PHE A 80 2.20 -14.32 -24.49
CA PHE A 80 1.00 -14.98 -24.00
C PHE A 80 1.39 -16.31 -23.38
N TRP A 81 1.18 -16.41 -22.07
CA TRP A 81 0.97 -17.71 -21.46
C TRP A 81 -0.35 -18.24 -22.03
N ASP A 82 -0.36 -19.43 -22.66
CA ASP A 82 -1.62 -20.07 -23.09
C ASP A 82 -2.62 -20.22 -21.93
N ASN A 83 -2.09 -20.27 -20.70
CA ASN A 83 -2.84 -20.21 -19.46
C ASN A 83 -2.02 -19.44 -18.41
N PRO A 84 -2.15 -18.09 -18.33
CA PRO A 84 -1.38 -17.32 -17.37
C PRO A 84 -1.78 -17.69 -15.95
N PRO A 85 -0.82 -17.76 -15.01
CA PRO A 85 -1.16 -17.97 -13.61
C PRO A 85 -2.06 -16.83 -13.11
N ILE A 86 -3.02 -17.17 -12.25
CA ILE A 86 -3.93 -16.18 -11.65
C ILE A 86 -3.11 -15.28 -10.71
N GLU A 87 -3.08 -13.99 -11.00
CA GLU A 87 -2.47 -12.97 -10.14
C GLU A 87 -3.39 -12.67 -8.94
N ARG A 88 -2.81 -12.63 -7.73
CA ARG A 88 -3.56 -12.42 -6.49
C ARG A 88 -2.81 -11.53 -5.53
N ILE A 89 -3.55 -10.76 -4.74
CA ILE A 89 -3.07 -10.14 -3.50
C ILE A 89 -3.60 -10.99 -2.33
N LEU A 90 -2.71 -11.67 -1.63
CA LEU A 90 -3.01 -12.37 -0.38
C LEU A 90 -2.64 -11.44 0.78
N TYR A 91 -3.44 -11.43 1.84
CA TYR A 91 -3.15 -10.60 3.00
C TYR A 91 -3.58 -11.30 4.29
N ARG A 92 -2.74 -11.22 5.32
CA ARG A 92 -3.06 -11.76 6.65
C ARG A 92 -2.35 -11.01 7.76
N ALA A 93 -2.93 -11.02 8.95
CA ALA A 93 -2.24 -10.57 10.15
C ALA A 93 -1.12 -11.53 10.55
N MET A 94 -0.11 -10.98 11.20
CA MET A 94 0.99 -11.67 11.86
C MET A 94 0.85 -11.51 13.37
N SER A 95 1.38 -12.48 14.13
CA SER A 95 1.33 -12.46 15.59
C SER A 95 2.02 -11.25 16.24
N ASN A 96 2.94 -10.60 15.52
CA ASN A 96 3.65 -9.40 15.94
C ASN A 96 2.90 -8.09 15.61
N GLY A 97 1.62 -8.17 15.23
CA GLY A 97 0.81 -6.98 14.93
C GLY A 97 1.08 -6.35 13.56
N ARG A 98 1.77 -7.06 12.66
CA ARG A 98 2.04 -6.62 11.29
C ARG A 98 1.09 -7.27 10.28
N LEU A 99 0.87 -6.61 9.16
CA LEU A 99 0.22 -7.17 7.98
C LEU A 99 1.27 -7.81 7.08
N LEU A 100 1.07 -9.08 6.73
CA LEU A 100 1.78 -9.74 5.64
C LEU A 100 0.93 -9.62 4.37
N VAL A 101 1.50 -9.04 3.31
CA VAL A 101 0.90 -8.98 1.98
C VAL A 101 1.76 -9.79 1.01
N THR A 102 1.14 -10.68 0.22
CA THR A 102 1.81 -11.40 -0.86
C THR A 102 1.14 -11.05 -2.19
N HIS A 103 1.88 -10.42 -3.09
CA HIS A 103 1.49 -10.24 -4.49
C HIS A 103 1.96 -11.46 -5.28
N GLU A 104 1.06 -12.41 -5.47
CA GLU A 104 1.32 -13.71 -6.07
C GLU A 104 1.14 -13.64 -7.59
N ASN A 105 2.06 -14.26 -8.32
CA ASN A 105 2.09 -14.34 -9.79
C ASN A 105 2.04 -12.98 -10.50
N THR A 106 2.63 -11.95 -9.91
CA THR A 106 2.71 -10.64 -10.57
C THR A 106 3.72 -10.66 -11.71
N SER A 107 3.32 -10.08 -12.84
CA SER A 107 4.09 -10.17 -14.09
C SER A 107 5.05 -8.99 -14.24
N TYR A 108 6.34 -9.29 -14.35
CA TYR A 108 7.42 -8.34 -14.65
C TYR A 108 8.30 -8.89 -15.78
N THR A 109 9.35 -8.17 -16.18
CA THR A 109 10.33 -8.73 -17.12
C THR A 109 11.16 -9.83 -16.43
N CYS A 110 11.75 -10.76 -17.17
CA CYS A 110 12.51 -11.86 -16.54
C CYS A 110 13.78 -11.42 -15.80
N ALA A 111 14.27 -10.21 -16.07
CA ALA A 111 15.44 -9.64 -15.40
C ALA A 111 15.05 -8.65 -14.29
N SER A 112 13.75 -8.55 -13.97
CA SER A 112 13.23 -7.56 -13.04
C SER A 112 13.78 -7.72 -11.63
N LYS A 113 14.07 -6.56 -11.03
CA LYS A 113 14.48 -6.41 -9.64
C LYS A 113 13.53 -5.43 -9.00
N VAL A 114 12.52 -5.94 -8.30
CA VAL A 114 11.43 -5.09 -7.81
C VAL A 114 11.85 -4.47 -6.47
N LYS A 115 11.93 -3.14 -6.44
CA LYS A 115 12.01 -2.39 -5.19
C LYS A 115 10.60 -2.25 -4.62
N VAL A 116 10.47 -2.49 -3.32
CA VAL A 116 9.21 -2.31 -2.59
C VAL A 116 9.39 -1.26 -1.51
N ASP A 117 8.50 -0.27 -1.50
CA ASP A 117 8.33 0.71 -0.44
C ASP A 117 6.91 0.59 0.12
N ALA A 118 6.71 0.89 1.42
CA ALA A 118 5.36 0.95 1.98
C ALA A 118 5.24 2.07 3.01
N VAL A 119 4.08 2.73 3.01
CA VAL A 119 3.74 3.82 3.93
C VAL A 119 2.37 3.57 4.55
N ILE A 120 2.23 3.99 5.80
CA ILE A 120 0.97 3.96 6.54
C ILE A 120 0.62 5.40 6.88
N GLY A 121 -0.52 5.89 6.39
CA GLY A 121 -1.02 7.23 6.66
C GLY A 121 -2.48 7.17 7.06
N GLY A 122 -2.76 7.36 8.36
CA GLY A 122 -4.12 7.22 8.89
C GLY A 122 -4.68 5.81 8.66
N ASP A 123 -5.79 5.73 7.94
CA ASP A 123 -6.48 4.50 7.53
C ASP A 123 -6.02 3.99 6.15
N ILE A 124 -4.96 4.55 5.55
CA ILE A 124 -4.46 4.14 4.25
C ILE A 124 -3.10 3.45 4.39
N ILE A 125 -2.99 2.27 3.80
CA ILE A 125 -1.73 1.54 3.64
C ILE A 125 -1.39 1.55 2.15
N VAL A 126 -0.25 2.09 1.76
CA VAL A 126 0.22 2.08 0.37
C VAL A 126 1.48 1.24 0.26
N ILE A 127 1.45 0.22 -0.60
CA ILE A 127 2.61 -0.56 -1.03
C ILE A 127 2.93 -0.15 -2.46
N THR A 128 4.17 0.27 -2.71
CA THR A 128 4.65 0.66 -4.03
C THR A 128 5.72 -0.33 -4.50
N GLU A 129 5.44 -0.97 -5.63
CA GLU A 129 6.33 -1.88 -6.33
C GLU A 129 6.87 -1.16 -7.57
N THR A 130 8.19 -1.08 -7.69
CA THR A 130 8.87 -0.45 -8.82
C THR A 130 9.91 -1.39 -9.39
N ASP A 131 9.80 -1.74 -10.66
CA ASP A 131 10.84 -2.49 -11.33
C ASP A 131 12.09 -1.62 -11.56
N GLN A 132 13.23 -2.11 -11.06
CA GLN A 132 14.56 -1.52 -11.23
C GLN A 132 15.51 -2.45 -11.99
N GLY A 133 14.99 -3.56 -12.53
CA GLY A 133 15.76 -4.48 -13.35
C GLY A 133 16.09 -3.89 -14.73
N PRO A 134 17.11 -4.46 -15.41
CA PRO A 134 17.37 -4.12 -16.80
C PRO A 134 16.21 -4.59 -17.70
N LEU A 135 16.11 -3.97 -18.87
CA LEU A 135 15.15 -4.38 -19.89
C LEU A 135 15.43 -5.81 -20.37
N ALA A 136 14.38 -6.60 -20.56
CA ALA A 136 14.46 -7.94 -21.13
C ALA A 136 13.27 -8.21 -22.05
N ASN A 137 13.50 -8.97 -23.13
CA ASN A 137 12.47 -9.34 -24.11
C ASN A 137 11.66 -10.58 -23.70
N CYS A 138 11.44 -10.76 -22.39
CA CYS A 138 10.60 -11.83 -21.88
C CYS A 138 9.90 -11.39 -20.59
N ILE A 139 8.72 -11.97 -20.36
CA ILE A 139 7.88 -11.73 -19.18
C ILE A 139 7.98 -12.94 -18.27
N CYS A 140 7.95 -12.69 -16.96
CA CYS A 140 7.94 -13.71 -15.95
C CYS A 140 7.01 -13.38 -14.79
N ALA A 141 6.39 -14.41 -14.21
CA ALA A 141 5.64 -14.31 -12.97
C ALA A 141 6.56 -14.41 -11.74
N TYR A 142 6.32 -13.53 -10.78
CA TYR A 142 7.02 -13.47 -9.49
C TYR A 142 6.02 -13.43 -8.34
N ASP A 143 6.46 -13.90 -7.18
CA ASP A 143 5.77 -13.65 -5.92
C ASP A 143 6.57 -12.61 -5.12
N LEU A 144 5.88 -11.53 -4.72
CA LEU A 144 6.43 -10.51 -3.82
C LEU A 144 5.74 -10.64 -2.47
N THR A 145 6.52 -10.73 -1.39
CA THR A 145 5.97 -10.73 -0.02
C THR A 145 6.46 -9.49 0.71
N VAL A 146 5.58 -8.83 1.45
CA VAL A 146 5.82 -7.53 2.10
C VAL A 146 5.23 -7.57 3.51
N GLU A 147 6.03 -7.22 4.51
CA GLU A 147 5.56 -7.00 5.89
C GLU A 147 5.41 -5.49 6.15
N VAL A 148 4.20 -5.07 6.55
CA VAL A 148 3.84 -3.67 6.81
C VAL A 148 3.27 -3.53 8.23
N GLY A 149 3.66 -2.49 8.96
CA GLY A 149 3.18 -2.24 10.32
C GLY A 149 4.30 -1.98 11.32
N PRO A 150 3.99 -2.00 12.64
CA PRO A 150 2.76 -2.53 13.25
C PRO A 150 1.48 -1.74 12.92
N LEU A 151 0.31 -2.39 13.02
CA LEU A 151 -1.01 -1.80 12.74
C LEU A 151 -1.95 -1.88 13.96
N ALA A 152 -2.73 -0.83 14.17
CA ALA A 152 -3.84 -0.83 15.13
C ALA A 152 -5.04 -1.61 14.58
N THR A 153 -5.87 -2.17 15.46
CA THR A 153 -7.14 -2.81 15.09
C THR A 153 -8.13 -1.75 14.64
N GLN A 154 -8.35 -1.63 13.33
CA GLN A 154 -9.30 -0.71 12.71
C GLN A 154 -9.52 -1.08 11.23
N ASP A 155 -10.37 -0.31 10.56
CA ASP A 155 -10.51 -0.37 9.11
C ASP A 155 -9.33 0.35 8.43
N TYR A 156 -8.86 -0.24 7.33
CA TYR A 156 -7.87 0.34 6.42
C TYR A 156 -8.28 0.14 4.97
N THR A 157 -7.74 0.99 4.10
CA THR A 157 -7.64 0.75 2.66
C THR A 157 -6.21 0.36 2.31
N LEU A 158 -6.01 -0.88 1.86
CA LEU A 158 -4.75 -1.33 1.27
C LEU A 158 -4.72 -0.96 -0.22
N ILE A 159 -3.70 -0.21 -0.62
CA ILE A 159 -3.43 0.20 -1.99
C ILE A 159 -2.11 -0.44 -2.43
N VAL A 160 -2.13 -1.14 -3.55
CA VAL A 160 -0.92 -1.66 -4.21
C VAL A 160 -0.71 -0.87 -5.48
N ILE A 161 0.44 -0.21 -5.59
CA ILE A 161 0.89 0.53 -6.77
C ILE A 161 1.98 -0.30 -7.45
N LYS A 162 1.82 -0.58 -8.74
CA LYS A 162 2.79 -1.29 -9.58
C LYS A 162 3.22 -0.38 -10.73
N ASP A 163 4.51 -0.06 -10.81
CA ASP A 163 5.09 0.82 -11.84
C ASP A 163 4.24 2.07 -12.11
N LYS A 164 3.91 2.78 -11.02
CA LYS A 164 3.10 4.02 -10.97
C LYS A 164 1.60 3.85 -11.25
N SER A 165 1.12 2.64 -11.49
CA SER A 165 -0.31 2.35 -11.70
C SER A 165 -0.91 1.76 -10.42
N GLN A 166 -2.06 2.29 -9.99
CA GLN A 166 -2.79 1.70 -8.87
C GLN A 166 -3.34 0.33 -9.31
N TRP A 167 -2.65 -0.73 -8.90
CA TRP A 167 -2.94 -2.09 -9.31
C TRP A 167 -4.15 -2.64 -8.56
N ALA A 168 -4.18 -2.47 -7.23
CA ALA A 168 -5.27 -2.93 -6.38
C ALA A 168 -5.66 -1.89 -5.32
N LYS A 169 -6.93 -1.92 -4.93
CA LYS A 169 -7.49 -1.17 -3.80
C LYS A 169 -8.45 -2.08 -3.03
N ILE A 170 -8.10 -2.39 -1.78
CA ILE A 170 -8.72 -3.45 -0.99
C ILE A 170 -9.11 -2.87 0.37
N PRO A 171 -10.41 -2.75 0.69
CA PRO A 171 -10.82 -2.46 2.06
C PRO A 171 -10.56 -3.68 2.95
N ILE A 172 -9.89 -3.48 4.07
CA ILE A 172 -9.60 -4.52 5.06
C ILE A 172 -9.95 -4.01 6.47
N THR A 173 -10.41 -4.90 7.33
CA THR A 173 -10.48 -4.63 8.78
C THR A 173 -9.32 -5.36 9.44
N TYR A 174 -8.29 -4.63 9.87
CA TYR A 174 -7.15 -5.24 10.53
C TYR A 174 -7.55 -5.73 11.93
N SER A 175 -7.30 -7.01 12.18
CA SER A 175 -7.40 -7.65 13.49
C SER A 175 -6.43 -8.86 13.50
N PRO A 176 -6.07 -9.42 14.66
CA PRO A 176 -5.19 -10.60 14.72
C PRO A 176 -5.70 -11.83 13.93
N ALA A 177 -7.00 -11.87 13.61
CA ALA A 177 -7.62 -12.94 12.83
C ALA A 177 -7.73 -12.64 11.31
N LEU A 178 -7.27 -11.47 10.86
CA LEU A 178 -7.38 -11.08 9.45
C LEU A 178 -6.65 -12.10 8.55
N SER A 179 -7.37 -12.60 7.55
CA SER A 179 -6.84 -13.38 6.43
C SER A 179 -7.77 -13.23 5.23
N GLY A 180 -7.22 -13.06 4.03
CA GLY A 180 -8.00 -12.91 2.82
C GLY A 180 -7.16 -12.93 1.54
N SER A 181 -7.87 -12.86 0.42
CA SER A 181 -7.27 -12.77 -0.91
C SER A 181 -8.10 -11.87 -1.82
N PHE A 182 -7.45 -11.33 -2.84
CA PHE A 182 -8.04 -10.53 -3.90
C PHE A 182 -7.50 -11.01 -5.24
N VAL A 183 -8.37 -11.39 -6.17
CA VAL A 183 -7.96 -11.82 -7.51
C VAL A 183 -7.78 -10.59 -8.41
N CYS A 184 -6.57 -10.41 -8.94
CA CYS A 184 -6.29 -9.41 -9.95
C CYS A 184 -6.88 -9.88 -11.28
N LYS A 185 -7.72 -9.03 -11.89
CA LYS A 185 -8.32 -9.37 -13.18
C LYS A 185 -7.31 -9.01 -14.25
N ASN A 186 -6.84 -10.03 -14.96
CA ASN A 186 -6.14 -9.81 -16.21
C ASN A 186 -7.16 -9.30 -17.22
N LYS A 187 -7.18 -7.99 -17.49
CA LYS A 187 -7.75 -7.48 -18.72
C LYS A 187 -6.62 -7.51 -19.74
N TRP A 188 -6.66 -8.53 -20.59
CA TRP A 188 -5.87 -8.61 -21.81
C TRP A 188 -6.60 -7.86 -22.92
#